data_AF-A0AAQ3ARB4-F1
#
_entry.id   AF-A0AAQ3ARB4-F1
#
_cell.length_a   1.000
_cell.length_b   1.000
_cell.length_c   1.000
_cell.angle_alpha   90.00
_cell.angle_beta   90.00
_cell.angle_gamma   90.00
#
_symmetry.space_group_name_H-M   'P 1'
#
loop_
_entity.id
_entity.type
_entity.pdbx_description
1 polymer ?
#
loop_
_entity_poly.entity_id
_entity_poly.type
_entity_poly.pdbx_seq_one_letter_code
_entity_poly.pdbx_strand_id
1 'polypeptide(L)'
;MKFFKNAVKAASAAIMALLLVGCGEKQNKTTVGNDGNTAYQTAISNLETGDNKQAYSELKAVDEKSLSVKAQKLRNNLKYLLAAKKALTGNDVEEAEKNLANLDNVTSPDALVKQIKKVQREYQIIQLANRYYEDVTAYYKAGKYSEAGGSLQALNSLSNSYQAVENLQYKASKYDSLIAQAQNESVSKAESASSESGYTNARNSKLMSSQYKKATGSDISSADNSEVSSFASSMTNDEVLNSFRTATKIPQEAGDQYYVQETSKDNYQIEIRHTSDSNTQVSNLKGMYQFNSATKKAKKLNEISGDYEDIN
;
A
#
# COMPACT_ATOMS: atom_id res chain seq x y z
N MET A 1 28.08 -0.07 -17.33
CA MET A 1 29.31 -0.24 -16.54
C MET A 1 29.14 -1.38 -15.55
N LYS A 2 30.26 -1.95 -15.10
CA LYS A 2 30.47 -3.31 -14.58
C LYS A 2 29.74 -3.66 -13.28
N PHE A 3 29.37 -4.94 -13.18
CA PHE A 3 29.00 -5.68 -11.97
C PHE A 3 30.10 -5.62 -10.90
N PHE A 4 29.71 -5.54 -9.62
CA PHE A 4 30.47 -6.14 -8.52
C PHE A 4 29.53 -6.74 -7.45
N LYS A 5 29.70 -8.05 -7.23
CA LYS A 5 29.24 -8.81 -6.06
C LYS A 5 30.39 -8.91 -5.04
N ASN A 6 30.03 -9.30 -3.82
CA ASN A 6 30.84 -9.91 -2.73
C ASN A 6 31.61 -8.91 -1.82
N ALA A 7 31.76 -9.12 -0.51
CA ALA A 7 31.43 -10.23 0.38
C ALA A 7 31.37 -9.73 1.84
N VAL A 8 30.47 -10.31 2.64
CA VAL A 8 30.50 -10.23 4.11
C VAL A 8 31.49 -11.28 4.62
N LYS A 9 32.49 -10.86 5.39
CA LYS A 9 33.40 -11.76 6.12
C LYS A 9 32.77 -12.15 7.44
N ALA A 10 32.60 -13.46 7.63
CA ALA A 10 32.43 -14.08 8.93
C ALA A 10 33.77 -14.06 9.69
N ALA A 11 33.71 -13.82 11.00
CA ALA A 11 34.78 -14.15 11.93
C ALA A 11 34.15 -14.72 13.20
N SER A 12 34.30 -16.03 13.35
CA SER A 12 34.06 -16.80 14.57
C SER A 12 35.26 -16.66 15.49
N ALA A 13 35.03 -16.47 16.79
CA ALA A 13 36.00 -16.86 17.82
C ALA A 13 35.25 -17.19 19.11
N ALA A 14 35.26 -18.47 19.46
CA ALA A 14 34.84 -18.99 20.75
C ALA A 14 36.03 -18.95 21.72
N ILE A 15 35.79 -18.57 22.99
CA ILE A 15 36.61 -19.04 24.13
C ILE A 15 35.67 -19.38 25.29
N MET A 16 35.86 -20.61 25.76
CA MET A 16 35.19 -21.34 26.84
C MET A 16 35.89 -21.03 28.17
N ALA A 17 35.13 -20.93 29.28
CA ALA A 17 35.62 -21.30 30.60
C ALA A 17 34.44 -21.56 31.56
N LEU A 18 34.37 -22.81 32.05
CA LEU A 18 33.49 -23.30 33.10
C LEU A 18 33.98 -22.85 34.48
N LEU A 19 33.05 -22.49 35.37
CA LEU A 19 33.17 -22.75 36.81
C LEU A 19 31.81 -23.22 37.35
N LEU A 20 31.77 -24.49 37.77
CA LEU A 20 30.74 -25.10 38.60
C LEU A 20 31.03 -24.78 40.08
N VAL A 21 30.06 -24.23 40.82
CA VAL A 21 29.82 -24.57 42.24
C VAL A 21 28.36 -24.23 42.59
N GLY A 22 27.66 -25.17 43.23
CA GLY A 22 26.65 -24.83 44.25
C GLY A 22 25.25 -25.38 44.04
N CYS A 23 25.02 -26.62 44.51
CA CYS A 23 23.68 -27.08 44.86
C CYS A 23 23.07 -26.14 45.92
N GLY A 24 21.85 -25.66 45.66
CA GLY A 24 21.03 -24.91 46.58
C GLY A 24 19.58 -25.15 46.24
N GLU A 25 19.06 -26.29 46.68
CA GLU A 25 17.62 -26.58 46.67
C GLU A 25 16.94 -25.63 47.65
N LYS A 26 16.47 -24.49 47.12
CA LYS A 26 15.52 -23.63 47.81
C LYS A 26 14.14 -23.91 47.23
N GLN A 27 13.39 -24.77 47.91
CA GLN A 27 11.94 -24.63 47.93
C GLN A 27 11.63 -23.23 48.46
N ASN A 28 11.29 -22.32 47.56
CA ASN A 28 10.77 -21.01 47.93
C ASN A 28 9.44 -20.81 47.22
N LYS A 29 8.39 -21.10 47.99
CA LYS A 29 7.01 -20.62 47.88
C LYS A 29 6.78 -19.67 46.69
N THR A 30 6.22 -20.21 45.62
CA THR A 30 5.88 -19.49 44.39
C THR A 30 5.02 -18.28 44.72
N THR A 31 5.58 -17.07 44.58
CA THR A 31 4.83 -15.83 44.49
C THR A 31 4.13 -15.78 43.13
N VAL A 32 3.00 -16.47 43.03
CA VAL A 32 2.15 -16.58 41.81
C VAL A 32 1.72 -15.20 41.26
N GLY A 33 1.90 -14.10 42.01
CA GLY A 33 1.56 -12.74 41.56
C GLY A 33 2.68 -11.91 40.91
N ASN A 34 3.98 -12.21 41.13
CA ASN A 34 5.07 -11.31 40.69
C ASN A 34 5.56 -11.61 39.26
N ASP A 35 5.57 -12.88 38.89
CA ASP A 35 6.11 -13.34 37.60
C ASP A 35 5.21 -12.90 36.42
N GLY A 36 3.88 -12.95 36.60
CA GLY A 36 2.92 -12.52 35.58
C GLY A 36 2.93 -11.00 35.33
N ASN A 37 3.11 -10.20 36.37
CA ASN A 37 3.24 -8.74 36.21
C ASN A 37 4.59 -8.38 35.56
N THR A 38 5.67 -9.06 35.94
CA THR A 38 6.99 -8.88 35.32
C THR A 38 6.94 -9.22 33.83
N ALA A 39 6.37 -10.38 33.46
CA ALA A 39 6.20 -10.78 32.06
C ALA A 39 5.37 -9.77 31.25
N TYR A 40 4.33 -9.19 31.86
CA TYR A 40 3.56 -8.12 31.23
C TYR A 40 4.42 -6.90 30.92
N GLN A 41 5.17 -6.37 31.90
CA GLN A 41 6.02 -5.19 31.69
C GLN A 41 7.12 -5.45 30.65
N THR A 42 7.77 -6.62 30.70
CA THR A 42 8.76 -7.03 29.69
C THR A 42 8.13 -7.11 28.30
N ALA A 43 6.91 -7.66 28.19
CA ALA A 43 6.18 -7.69 26.92
C ALA A 43 5.87 -6.27 26.39
N ILE A 44 5.53 -5.31 27.26
CA ILE A 44 5.37 -3.91 26.86
C ILE A 44 6.67 -3.35 26.29
N SER A 45 7.80 -3.53 26.99
CA SER A 45 9.10 -3.05 26.53
C SER A 45 9.49 -3.65 25.17
N ASN A 46 9.24 -4.94 24.95
CA ASN A 46 9.44 -5.58 23.65
C ASN A 46 8.53 -4.99 22.55
N LEU A 47 7.30 -4.57 22.87
CA LEU A 47 6.43 -3.92 21.90
C LEU A 47 6.86 -2.50 21.53
N GLU A 48 7.47 -1.78 22.47
CA GLU A 48 8.05 -0.46 22.22
C GLU A 48 9.18 -0.51 21.21
N THR A 49 10.00 -1.57 21.26
CA THR A 49 11.05 -1.85 20.27
C THR A 49 10.53 -2.54 19.00
N GLY A 50 9.29 -3.04 19.02
CA GLY A 50 8.62 -3.69 17.89
C GLY A 50 8.83 -5.19 17.76
N ASP A 51 9.39 -5.83 18.79
CA ASP A 51 9.55 -7.27 18.86
C ASP A 51 8.27 -7.96 19.38
N ASN A 52 7.28 -8.02 18.50
CA ASN A 52 5.98 -8.64 18.79
C ASN A 52 6.11 -10.14 19.14
N LYS A 53 7.12 -10.83 18.57
CA LYS A 53 7.31 -12.27 18.77
C LYS A 53 7.89 -12.54 20.16
N GLN A 54 8.87 -11.75 20.58
CA GLN A 54 9.40 -11.84 21.93
C GLN A 54 8.32 -11.45 22.95
N ALA A 55 7.60 -10.34 22.72
CA ALA A 55 6.50 -9.93 23.60
C ALA A 55 5.45 -11.03 23.82
N TYR A 56 5.06 -11.73 22.75
CA TYR A 56 4.15 -12.87 22.86
C TYR A 56 4.77 -14.05 23.61
N SER A 57 6.05 -14.32 23.38
CA SER A 57 6.78 -15.43 24.01
C SER A 57 6.91 -15.24 25.52
N GLU A 58 7.17 -14.02 25.99
CA GLU A 58 7.20 -13.68 27.42
C GLU A 58 5.88 -14.04 28.11
N LEU A 59 4.75 -13.63 27.54
CA LEU A 59 3.43 -13.90 28.11
C LEU A 59 3.01 -15.36 27.96
N LYS A 60 3.48 -16.05 26.91
CA LYS A 60 3.17 -17.46 26.68
C LYS A 60 3.91 -18.38 27.64
N ALA A 61 5.10 -17.98 28.11
CA ALA A 61 5.91 -18.74 29.05
C ALA A 61 5.29 -18.81 30.45
N VAL A 62 4.41 -17.87 30.80
CA VAL A 62 3.68 -17.86 32.07
C VAL A 62 2.36 -18.62 31.93
N ASP A 63 2.01 -19.42 32.94
CA ASP A 63 0.72 -20.09 33.01
C ASP A 63 -0.42 -19.05 32.94
N GLU A 64 -1.43 -19.33 32.12
CA GLU A 64 -2.48 -18.36 31.80
C GLU A 64 -3.28 -17.94 33.04
N LYS A 65 -3.49 -18.86 33.99
CA LYS A 65 -4.18 -18.58 35.26
C LYS A 65 -3.39 -17.66 36.18
N SER A 66 -2.08 -17.54 35.95
CA SER A 66 -1.17 -16.67 36.71
C SER A 66 -1.04 -15.28 36.07
N LEU A 67 -1.58 -15.09 34.86
CA LEU A 67 -1.63 -13.79 34.20
C LEU A 67 -2.83 -12.98 34.70
N SER A 68 -2.62 -11.67 34.88
CA SER A 68 -3.73 -10.73 35.05
C SER A 68 -4.62 -10.71 33.80
N VAL A 69 -5.88 -10.31 33.95
CA VAL A 69 -6.82 -10.17 32.81
C VAL A 69 -6.24 -9.29 31.69
N LYS A 70 -5.54 -8.20 32.05
CA LYS A 70 -4.88 -7.33 31.05
C LYS A 70 -3.77 -8.06 30.30
N ALA A 71 -2.97 -8.86 31.00
CA ALA A 71 -1.90 -9.65 30.37
C ALA A 71 -2.44 -10.80 29.50
N GLN A 72 -3.54 -11.43 29.89
CA GLN A 72 -4.25 -12.42 29.05
C GLN A 72 -4.77 -11.79 27.76
N LYS A 73 -5.41 -10.61 27.85
CA LYS A 73 -5.86 -9.85 26.67
C LYS A 73 -4.70 -9.46 25.76
N LEU A 74 -3.59 -8.97 26.33
CA LEU A 74 -2.39 -8.64 25.56
C LEU A 74 -1.85 -9.88 24.82
N ARG A 75 -1.74 -11.01 25.50
CA ARG A 75 -1.30 -12.29 24.90
C ARG A 75 -2.19 -12.72 23.74
N ASN A 76 -3.51 -12.62 23.89
CA ASN A 76 -4.46 -13.00 22.84
C ASN A 76 -4.39 -12.06 21.63
N ASN A 77 -4.33 -10.75 21.86
CA ASN A 77 -4.17 -9.78 20.77
C ASN A 77 -2.84 -9.99 20.03
N LEU A 78 -1.74 -10.29 20.73
CA LEU A 78 -0.46 -10.61 20.10
C LEU A 78 -0.50 -11.90 19.27
N LYS A 79 -1.24 -12.92 19.72
CA LYS A 79 -1.46 -14.15 18.94
C LYS A 79 -2.08 -13.82 17.57
N TYR A 80 -3.17 -13.06 17.56
CA TYR A 80 -3.86 -12.68 16.31
C TYR A 80 -3.02 -11.72 15.46
N LEU A 81 -2.33 -10.76 16.07
CA LEU A 81 -1.44 -9.84 15.36
C LEU A 81 -0.30 -10.58 14.65
N LEU A 82 0.32 -11.55 15.31
CA LEU A 82 1.38 -12.37 14.71
C LEU A 82 0.85 -13.29 13.60
N ALA A 83 -0.35 -13.84 13.76
CA ALA A 83 -1.00 -14.62 12.71
C ALA A 83 -1.31 -13.77 11.47
N ALA A 84 -1.86 -12.56 11.65
CA ALA A 84 -2.08 -11.60 10.57
C ALA A 84 -0.77 -11.26 9.85
N LYS A 85 0.31 -10.92 10.58
CA LYS A 85 1.63 -10.65 9.97
C LYS A 85 2.15 -11.82 9.14
N LYS A 86 1.98 -13.04 9.63
CA LYS A 86 2.39 -14.25 8.90
C LYS A 86 1.58 -14.43 7.61
N ALA A 87 0.26 -14.24 7.68
CA ALA A 87 -0.63 -14.32 6.53
C ALA A 87 -0.27 -13.25 5.47
N LEU A 88 -0.05 -12.00 5.88
CA LEU A 88 0.39 -10.91 5.01
C LEU A 88 1.73 -11.20 4.33
N THR A 89 2.70 -11.79 5.04
CA THR A 89 3.99 -12.21 4.45
C THR A 89 3.78 -13.24 3.34
N GLY A 90 2.79 -14.13 3.50
CA GLY A 90 2.37 -15.12 2.52
C GLY A 90 1.41 -14.59 1.44
N ASN A 91 1.08 -13.29 1.45
CA ASN A 91 0.04 -12.67 0.62
C ASN A 91 -1.36 -13.31 0.76
N ASP A 92 -1.66 -13.84 1.94
CA ASP A 92 -2.98 -14.39 2.29
C ASP A 92 -3.81 -13.30 2.99
N VAL A 93 -4.46 -12.46 2.16
CA VAL A 93 -5.22 -11.29 2.65
C VAL A 93 -6.48 -11.68 3.40
N GLU A 94 -7.13 -12.79 3.04
CA GLU A 94 -8.35 -13.27 3.69
C GLU A 94 -8.07 -13.75 5.12
N GLU A 95 -7.05 -14.60 5.30
CA GLU A 95 -6.68 -15.05 6.65
C GLU A 95 -6.09 -13.89 7.46
N ALA A 96 -5.40 -12.93 6.84
CA ALA A 96 -4.95 -11.72 7.52
C ALA A 96 -6.14 -10.89 8.04
N GLU A 97 -7.15 -10.64 7.21
CA GLU A 97 -8.36 -9.90 7.59
C GLU A 97 -9.08 -10.56 8.76
N LYS A 98 -9.29 -11.88 8.68
CA LYS A 98 -9.92 -12.66 9.75
C LYS A 98 -9.15 -12.54 11.07
N ASN A 99 -7.82 -12.59 11.03
CA ASN A 99 -7.01 -12.42 12.24
C ASN A 99 -7.06 -10.97 12.76
N LEU A 100 -7.08 -9.97 11.89
CA LEU A 100 -7.25 -8.56 12.29
C LEU A 100 -8.63 -8.30 12.92
N ALA A 101 -9.70 -8.92 12.41
CA ALA A 101 -11.04 -8.82 12.96
C ALA A 101 -11.18 -9.47 14.35
N ASN A 102 -10.31 -10.42 14.69
CA ASN A 102 -10.27 -11.07 16.01
C ASN A 102 -9.48 -10.26 17.06
N LEU A 103 -8.86 -9.14 16.68
CA LEU A 103 -8.28 -8.22 17.66
C LEU A 103 -9.41 -7.56 18.48
N ASP A 104 -9.21 -7.46 19.79
CA ASP A 104 -10.10 -6.67 20.64
C ASP A 104 -10.08 -5.20 20.18
N ASN A 105 -11.03 -4.39 20.63
CA ASN A 105 -10.95 -2.92 20.49
C ASN A 105 -9.84 -2.36 21.40
N VAL A 106 -8.58 -2.58 21.00
CA VAL A 106 -7.38 -2.23 21.77
C VAL A 106 -7.17 -0.72 21.73
N THR A 107 -7.38 -0.08 22.87
CA THR A 107 -7.05 1.35 23.09
C THR A 107 -5.82 1.53 23.99
N SER A 108 -5.30 0.45 24.57
CA SER A 108 -4.13 0.44 25.45
C SER A 108 -3.57 -1.00 25.50
N PRO A 109 -2.25 -1.19 25.67
CA PRO A 109 -1.18 -0.18 25.77
C PRO A 109 -0.85 0.48 24.42
N ASP A 110 -0.34 1.71 24.43
CA ASP A 110 0.01 2.48 23.22
C ASP A 110 0.98 1.74 22.30
N ALA A 111 1.92 1.00 22.90
CA ALA A 111 2.85 0.16 22.17
C ALA A 111 2.12 -0.87 21.29
N LEU A 112 1.12 -1.58 21.82
CA LEU A 112 0.31 -2.53 21.05
C LEU A 112 -0.52 -1.82 19.97
N VAL A 113 -1.17 -0.70 20.32
CA VAL A 113 -1.95 0.12 19.36
C VAL A 113 -1.08 0.53 18.17
N LYS A 114 0.17 0.94 18.42
CA LYS A 114 1.14 1.30 17.38
C LYS A 114 1.47 0.11 16.48
N GLN A 115 1.66 -1.09 17.03
CA GLN A 115 1.94 -2.28 16.23
C GLN A 115 0.72 -2.73 15.41
N ILE A 116 -0.49 -2.67 15.97
CA ILE A 116 -1.73 -2.97 15.24
C ILE A 116 -1.88 -2.01 14.05
N LYS A 117 -1.70 -0.69 14.26
CA LYS A 117 -1.77 0.30 13.18
C LYS A 117 -0.75 0.06 12.07
N LYS A 118 0.45 -0.44 12.39
CA LYS A 118 1.46 -0.82 11.38
C LYS A 118 0.98 -1.99 10.53
N VAL A 119 0.45 -3.05 11.15
CA VAL A 119 -0.03 -4.24 10.43
C VAL A 119 -1.29 -3.92 9.61
N GLN A 120 -2.20 -3.09 10.12
CA GLN A 120 -3.35 -2.61 9.34
C GLN A 120 -2.92 -1.81 8.11
N ARG A 121 -1.87 -0.99 8.22
CA ARG A 121 -1.31 -0.26 7.08
C ARG A 121 -0.67 -1.21 6.07
N GLU A 122 0.08 -2.20 6.53
CA GLU A 122 0.66 -3.25 5.68
C GLU A 122 -0.43 -4.00 4.92
N TYR A 123 -1.50 -4.41 5.60
CA TYR A 123 -2.68 -5.03 4.98
C TYR A 123 -3.27 -4.18 3.86
N GLN A 124 -3.55 -2.89 4.11
CA GLN A 124 -4.08 -1.96 3.09
C GLN A 124 -3.17 -1.85 1.85
N ILE A 125 -1.85 -1.75 2.07
CA ILE A 125 -0.88 -1.65 0.97
C ILE A 125 -0.84 -2.96 0.16
N ILE A 126 -0.90 -4.12 0.83
CA ILE A 126 -0.92 -5.43 0.15
C ILE A 126 -2.22 -5.63 -0.63
N GLN A 127 -3.38 -5.18 -0.11
CA GLN A 127 -4.63 -5.21 -0.87
C GLN A 127 -4.53 -4.38 -2.16
N LEU A 128 -4.01 -3.15 -2.07
CA LEU A 128 -3.75 -2.33 -3.25
C LEU A 128 -2.79 -3.00 -4.23
N ALA A 129 -1.71 -3.60 -3.73
CA ALA A 129 -0.73 -4.29 -4.58
C ALA A 129 -1.36 -5.46 -5.34
N ASN A 130 -2.19 -6.28 -4.67
CA ASN A 130 -2.93 -7.36 -5.33
C ASN A 130 -3.86 -6.81 -6.41
N ARG A 131 -4.63 -5.76 -6.09
CA ARG A 131 -5.53 -5.13 -7.06
C ARG A 131 -4.78 -4.61 -8.28
N TYR A 132 -3.69 -3.87 -8.09
CA TYR A 132 -2.91 -3.34 -9.21
C TYR A 132 -2.29 -4.46 -10.04
N TYR A 133 -1.81 -5.53 -9.42
CA TYR A 133 -1.30 -6.69 -10.15
C TYR A 133 -2.40 -7.36 -11.01
N GLU A 134 -3.59 -7.56 -10.44
CA GLU A 134 -4.74 -8.10 -11.16
C GLU A 134 -5.10 -7.20 -12.35
N ASP A 135 -5.21 -5.89 -12.12
CA ASP A 135 -5.49 -4.88 -13.14
C ASP A 135 -4.45 -4.88 -14.27
N VAL A 136 -3.14 -4.96 -13.96
CA VAL A 136 -2.09 -5.09 -14.99
C VAL A 136 -2.36 -6.28 -15.91
N THR A 137 -2.65 -7.45 -15.31
CA THR A 137 -2.86 -8.67 -16.10
C THR A 137 -4.16 -8.62 -16.91
N ALA A 138 -5.23 -8.09 -16.33
CA ALA A 138 -6.55 -8.03 -16.95
C ALA A 138 -6.58 -6.98 -18.08
N TYR A 139 -6.10 -5.76 -17.82
CA TYR A 139 -6.07 -4.69 -18.81
C TYR A 139 -5.13 -4.99 -19.96
N TYR A 140 -3.96 -5.60 -19.71
CA TYR A 140 -3.08 -6.03 -20.78
C TYR A 140 -3.77 -7.04 -21.72
N LYS A 141 -4.42 -8.07 -21.16
CA LYS A 141 -5.17 -9.07 -21.94
C LYS A 141 -6.32 -8.45 -22.72
N ALA A 142 -6.96 -7.41 -22.18
CA ALA A 142 -8.05 -6.69 -22.81
C ALA A 142 -7.60 -5.64 -23.85
N GLY A 143 -6.29 -5.47 -24.08
CA GLY A 143 -5.76 -4.44 -24.98
C GLY A 143 -5.85 -3.00 -24.44
N LYS A 144 -6.18 -2.84 -23.14
CA LYS A 144 -6.28 -1.55 -22.45
C LYS A 144 -4.90 -1.14 -21.94
N TYR A 145 -3.98 -0.83 -22.86
CA TYR A 145 -2.57 -0.67 -22.51
C TYR A 145 -2.27 0.58 -21.68
N SER A 146 -3.04 1.67 -21.81
CA SER A 146 -2.89 2.86 -20.95
C SER A 146 -3.21 2.53 -19.48
N GLU A 147 -4.30 1.79 -19.26
CA GLU A 147 -4.74 1.33 -17.94
C GLU A 147 -3.80 0.27 -17.37
N ALA A 148 -3.30 -0.65 -18.21
CA ALA A 148 -2.31 -1.64 -17.80
C ALA A 148 -1.01 -0.97 -17.36
N GLY A 149 -0.51 -0.01 -18.15
CA GLY A 149 0.71 0.75 -17.83
C GLY A 149 0.54 1.58 -16.56
N GLY A 150 -0.61 2.24 -16.39
CA GLY A 150 -0.88 2.99 -15.16
C GLY A 150 -1.02 2.10 -13.93
N SER A 151 -1.63 0.93 -14.05
CA SER A 151 -1.71 -0.04 -12.95
C SER A 151 -0.33 -0.60 -12.59
N LEU A 152 0.54 -0.81 -13.59
CA LEU A 152 1.92 -1.26 -13.37
C LEU A 152 2.75 -0.20 -12.64
N GLN A 153 2.61 1.07 -13.05
CA GLN A 153 3.22 2.20 -12.35
C GLN A 153 2.70 2.31 -10.92
N ALA A 154 1.38 2.21 -10.73
CA ALA A 154 0.78 2.22 -9.40
C ALA A 154 1.30 1.08 -8.50
N LEU A 155 1.47 -0.14 -9.03
CA LEU A 155 2.09 -1.25 -8.30
C LEU A 155 3.55 -0.98 -7.95
N ASN A 156 4.35 -0.47 -8.89
CA ASN A 156 5.77 -0.18 -8.70
C ASN A 156 6.01 0.99 -7.73
N SER A 157 5.03 1.89 -7.58
CA SER A 157 5.06 2.99 -6.62
C SER A 157 4.93 2.56 -5.16
N LEU A 158 4.37 1.37 -4.90
CA LEU A 158 4.19 0.85 -3.55
C LEU A 158 5.52 0.43 -2.93
N SER A 159 5.64 0.59 -1.61
CA SER A 159 6.86 0.21 -0.89
C SER A 159 7.14 -1.29 -1.01
N ASN A 160 8.30 -1.64 -1.56
CA ASN A 160 8.82 -3.01 -1.62
C ASN A 160 9.35 -3.54 -0.29
N SER A 161 9.22 -2.80 0.81
CA SER A 161 9.63 -3.26 2.15
C SER A 161 8.78 -4.43 2.66
N TYR A 162 7.60 -4.64 2.07
CA TYR A 162 6.75 -5.80 2.33
C TYR A 162 6.99 -6.88 1.29
N GLN A 163 7.37 -8.08 1.74
CA GLN A 163 7.73 -9.19 0.86
C GLN A 163 6.61 -9.55 -0.15
N ALA A 164 5.34 -9.47 0.25
CA ALA A 164 4.22 -9.70 -0.67
C ALA A 164 4.19 -8.68 -1.83
N VAL A 165 4.45 -7.41 -1.55
CA VAL A 165 4.51 -6.35 -2.56
C VAL A 165 5.69 -6.56 -3.50
N GLU A 166 6.88 -6.82 -2.95
CA GLU A 166 8.08 -7.12 -3.76
C GLU A 166 7.85 -8.30 -4.71
N ASN A 167 7.23 -9.37 -4.23
CA ASN A 167 6.90 -10.53 -5.05
C ASN A 167 5.91 -10.19 -6.19
N LEU A 168 4.92 -9.34 -5.93
CA LEU A 168 3.95 -8.90 -6.95
C LEU A 168 4.62 -8.01 -8.00
N GLN A 169 5.46 -7.05 -7.58
CA GLN A 169 6.27 -6.21 -8.47
C GLN A 169 7.18 -7.07 -9.35
N TYR A 170 7.88 -8.05 -8.77
CA TYR A 170 8.69 -9.00 -9.53
C TYR A 170 7.86 -9.75 -10.58
N LYS A 171 6.70 -10.30 -10.20
CA LYS A 171 5.81 -10.99 -11.14
C LYS A 171 5.29 -10.07 -12.25
N ALA A 172 5.08 -8.79 -11.95
CA ALA A 172 4.58 -7.79 -12.88
C ALA A 172 5.64 -7.29 -13.87
N SER A 173 6.93 -7.33 -13.51
CA SER A 173 8.03 -6.82 -14.34
C SER A 173 8.08 -7.38 -15.77
N LYS A 174 7.58 -8.61 -16.00
CA LYS A 174 7.45 -9.17 -17.35
C LYS A 174 6.55 -8.33 -18.29
N TYR A 175 5.66 -7.52 -17.74
CA TYR A 175 4.76 -6.66 -18.49
C TYR A 175 5.38 -5.31 -18.85
N ASP A 176 6.50 -4.91 -18.24
CA ASP A 176 7.14 -3.60 -18.50
C ASP A 176 7.37 -3.40 -20.00
N SER A 177 8.13 -4.29 -20.63
CA SER A 177 8.44 -4.20 -22.06
C SER A 177 7.22 -4.48 -22.95
N LEU A 178 6.34 -5.40 -22.53
CA LEU A 178 5.17 -5.79 -23.32
C LEU A 178 4.16 -4.65 -23.43
N ILE A 179 3.92 -3.92 -22.35
CA ILE A 179 3.03 -2.76 -22.34
C ILE A 179 3.68 -1.62 -23.12
N ALA A 180 4.95 -1.30 -22.85
CA ALA A 180 5.64 -0.22 -23.53
C ALA A 180 5.66 -0.42 -25.06
N GLN A 181 5.93 -1.63 -25.53
CA GLN A 181 5.87 -1.97 -26.96
C GLN A 181 4.47 -1.71 -27.53
N ALA A 182 3.42 -2.23 -26.89
CA ALA A 182 2.05 -2.09 -27.38
C ALA A 182 1.56 -0.63 -27.38
N GLN A 183 1.98 0.16 -26.40
CA GLN A 183 1.70 1.59 -26.32
C GLN A 183 2.39 2.36 -27.45
N ASN A 184 3.67 2.10 -27.71
CA ASN A 184 4.41 2.74 -28.78
C ASN A 184 3.86 2.40 -30.16
N GLU A 185 3.48 1.14 -30.39
CA GLU A 185 2.80 0.72 -31.63
C GLU A 185 1.45 1.44 -31.83
N SER A 186 0.76 1.79 -30.75
CA SER A 186 -0.50 2.54 -30.81
C SER A 186 -0.27 4.02 -31.16
N VAL A 187 0.78 4.63 -30.61
CA VAL A 187 1.16 6.02 -30.93
C VAL A 187 1.64 6.17 -32.36
N SER A 188 2.51 5.29 -32.86
CA SER A 188 2.99 5.35 -34.25
C SER A 188 1.88 5.20 -35.30
N LYS A 189 0.76 4.55 -34.95
CA LYS A 189 -0.45 4.52 -35.80
C LYS A 189 -1.25 5.82 -35.77
N ALA A 190 -1.16 6.58 -34.67
CA ALA A 190 -1.85 7.85 -34.47
C ALA A 190 -1.08 9.05 -35.02
N GLU A 191 0.25 9.00 -35.10
CA GLU A 191 1.15 10.07 -35.62
C GLU A 191 0.91 10.47 -37.09
N SER A 192 0.01 9.79 -37.82
CA SER A 192 -0.51 10.32 -39.08
C SER A 192 -1.43 11.55 -38.90
N ALA A 193 -1.74 11.94 -37.65
CA ALA A 193 -2.55 13.11 -37.31
C ALA A 193 -1.99 13.87 -36.08
N SER A 194 -1.41 15.04 -36.35
CA SER A 194 -1.06 16.13 -35.42
C SER A 194 0.34 16.14 -34.78
N SER A 195 0.93 17.33 -34.85
CA SER A 195 2.15 17.79 -34.19
C SER A 195 2.06 17.74 -32.67
N GLU A 196 3.14 17.27 -32.04
CA GLU A 196 3.45 17.22 -30.61
C GLU A 196 2.68 18.25 -29.74
N SER A 197 1.49 17.87 -29.29
CA SER A 197 0.67 18.73 -28.43
C SER A 197 1.21 18.63 -27.00
N GLY A 198 1.57 19.77 -26.39
CA GLY A 198 1.86 19.81 -24.96
C GLY A 198 0.65 19.36 -24.14
N TYR A 199 0.88 19.00 -22.87
CA TYR A 199 -0.16 18.54 -21.92
C TYR A 199 -0.78 17.17 -22.25
N THR A 200 0.03 16.19 -22.64
CA THR A 200 -0.38 14.81 -22.96
C THR A 200 -1.42 14.24 -21.98
N ASN A 201 -1.15 14.31 -20.67
CA ASN A 201 -2.05 13.77 -19.65
C ASN A 201 -3.40 14.50 -19.58
N ALA A 202 -3.40 15.83 -19.69
CA ALA A 202 -4.63 16.62 -19.63
C ALA A 202 -5.52 16.34 -20.85
N ARG A 203 -4.92 16.25 -22.03
CA ARG A 203 -5.63 15.95 -23.28
C ARG A 203 -6.13 14.51 -23.35
N ASN A 204 -5.46 13.57 -22.68
CA ASN A 204 -5.90 12.18 -22.58
C ASN A 204 -6.85 11.91 -21.41
N SER A 205 -7.03 12.86 -20.48
CA SER A 205 -7.90 12.66 -19.31
C SER A 205 -9.37 12.67 -19.69
N LYS A 206 -10.10 11.66 -19.20
CA LYS A 206 -11.55 11.51 -19.41
C LYS A 206 -12.31 12.62 -18.69
N LEU A 207 -11.89 12.94 -17.47
CA LEU A 207 -12.48 13.95 -16.61
C LEU A 207 -12.20 15.36 -17.13
N MET A 208 -10.96 15.66 -17.52
CA MET A 208 -10.60 16.92 -18.19
C MET A 208 -11.40 17.13 -19.48
N SER A 209 -11.43 16.13 -20.36
CA SER A 209 -12.18 16.21 -21.62
C SER A 209 -13.67 16.47 -21.39
N SER A 210 -14.28 15.76 -20.44
CA SER A 210 -15.70 15.94 -20.10
C SER A 210 -15.99 17.31 -19.49
N GLN A 211 -15.17 17.78 -18.55
CA GLN A 211 -15.40 19.08 -17.90
C GLN A 211 -15.10 20.25 -18.84
N TYR A 212 -14.05 20.15 -19.66
CA TYR A 212 -13.73 21.18 -20.65
C TYR A 212 -14.86 21.33 -21.66
N LYS A 213 -15.33 20.21 -22.24
CA LYS A 213 -16.47 20.22 -23.17
C LYS A 213 -17.74 20.77 -22.53
N LYS A 214 -18.01 20.46 -21.26
CA LYS A 214 -19.15 21.02 -20.52
C LYS A 214 -19.03 22.53 -20.33
N ALA A 215 -17.83 23.06 -20.14
CA ALA A 215 -17.59 24.48 -19.88
C ALA A 215 -17.53 25.31 -21.18
N THR A 216 -16.95 24.78 -22.26
CA THR A 216 -16.64 25.54 -23.48
C THR A 216 -17.48 25.14 -24.69
N GLY A 217 -18.08 23.96 -24.68
CA GLY A 217 -18.74 23.36 -25.84
C GLY A 217 -17.80 22.70 -26.85
N SER A 218 -16.47 22.81 -26.66
CA SER A 218 -15.44 22.33 -27.58
C SER A 218 -14.67 21.13 -27.03
N ASP A 219 -13.99 20.40 -27.92
CA ASP A 219 -13.12 19.30 -27.51
C ASP A 219 -11.75 19.82 -27.05
N ILE A 220 -11.24 19.32 -25.92
CA ILE A 220 -9.96 19.75 -25.35
C ILE A 220 -8.78 19.45 -26.29
N SER A 221 -8.90 18.47 -27.19
CA SER A 221 -7.89 18.17 -28.21
C SER A 221 -7.64 19.34 -29.17
N SER A 222 -8.64 20.20 -29.37
CA SER A 222 -8.56 21.39 -30.25
C SER A 222 -8.12 22.67 -29.53
N ALA A 223 -8.06 22.65 -28.21
CA ALA A 223 -7.72 23.81 -27.39
C ALA A 223 -6.23 24.16 -27.48
N ASP A 224 -5.91 25.44 -27.40
CA ASP A 224 -4.53 25.90 -27.34
C ASP A 224 -3.88 25.52 -26.00
N ASN A 225 -2.55 25.41 -25.97
CA ASN A 225 -1.80 24.98 -24.79
C ASN A 225 -2.03 25.89 -23.56
N SER A 226 -2.24 27.19 -23.76
CA SER A 226 -2.57 28.12 -22.68
C SER A 226 -3.92 27.81 -22.05
N GLU A 227 -4.93 27.49 -22.85
CA GLU A 227 -6.27 27.13 -22.38
C GLU A 227 -6.25 25.81 -21.61
N VAL A 228 -5.55 24.79 -22.15
CA VAL A 228 -5.38 23.50 -21.48
C VAL A 228 -4.66 23.67 -20.14
N SER A 229 -3.62 24.49 -20.09
CA SER A 229 -2.91 24.80 -18.84
C SER A 229 -3.84 25.41 -17.80
N SER A 230 -4.56 26.48 -18.15
CA SER A 230 -5.45 27.18 -17.23
C SER A 230 -6.56 26.27 -16.72
N PHE A 231 -7.15 25.46 -17.61
CA PHE A 231 -8.20 24.52 -17.23
C PHE A 231 -7.67 23.37 -16.37
N ALA A 232 -6.47 22.85 -16.65
CA ALA A 232 -5.85 21.81 -15.84
C ALA A 232 -5.59 22.30 -14.40
N SER A 233 -5.11 23.53 -14.25
CA SER A 233 -4.91 24.14 -12.92
C SER A 233 -6.22 24.35 -12.14
N SER A 234 -7.36 24.57 -12.82
CA SER A 234 -8.66 24.67 -12.14
C SER A 234 -9.23 23.32 -11.69
N MET A 235 -8.68 22.23 -12.21
CA MET A 235 -9.14 20.86 -11.95
C MET A 235 -8.33 20.16 -10.86
N THR A 236 -7.53 20.87 -10.07
CA THR A 236 -6.80 20.34 -8.91
C THR A 236 -7.43 20.80 -7.60
N ASN A 237 -7.44 19.93 -6.58
CA ASN A 237 -7.87 20.29 -5.22
C ASN A 237 -6.96 19.61 -4.19
N ASP A 238 -5.99 20.36 -3.66
CA ASP A 238 -4.95 19.80 -2.79
C ASP A 238 -5.47 19.26 -1.46
N GLU A 239 -6.51 19.87 -0.90
CA GLU A 239 -7.12 19.41 0.35
C GLU A 239 -7.77 18.04 0.16
N VAL A 240 -8.58 17.88 -0.89
CA VAL A 240 -9.22 16.62 -1.25
C VAL A 240 -8.17 15.57 -1.59
N LEU A 241 -7.15 15.93 -2.36
CA LEU A 241 -6.07 15.00 -2.74
C LEU A 241 -5.24 14.56 -1.53
N ASN A 242 -4.95 15.45 -0.59
CA ASN A 242 -4.27 15.07 0.65
C ASN A 242 -5.12 14.13 1.51
N SER A 243 -6.42 14.40 1.61
CA SER A 243 -7.38 13.53 2.29
C SER A 243 -7.47 12.15 1.61
N PHE A 244 -7.54 12.12 0.28
CA PHE A 244 -7.58 10.91 -0.53
C PHE A 244 -6.33 10.05 -0.34
N ARG A 245 -5.14 10.63 -0.48
CA ARG A 245 -3.86 9.91 -0.27
C ARG A 245 -3.71 9.41 1.16
N THR A 246 -4.13 10.22 2.15
CA THR A 246 -4.12 9.82 3.55
C THR A 246 -5.05 8.62 3.79
N ALA A 247 -6.22 8.60 3.17
CA ALA A 247 -7.19 7.53 3.34
C ALA A 247 -6.79 6.24 2.62
N THR A 248 -6.31 6.35 1.38
CA THR A 248 -6.05 5.20 0.50
C THR A 248 -4.64 4.65 0.61
N LYS A 249 -3.67 5.45 1.08
CA LYS A 249 -2.23 5.14 1.05
C LYS A 249 -1.63 5.06 -0.35
N ILE A 250 -2.35 5.53 -1.38
CA ILE A 250 -1.81 5.66 -2.73
C ILE A 250 -0.74 6.76 -2.71
N PRO A 251 0.53 6.43 -3.04
CA PRO A 251 1.60 7.42 -3.09
C PRO A 251 1.44 8.34 -4.29
N GLN A 252 2.07 9.51 -4.21
CA GLN A 252 2.22 10.41 -5.34
C GLN A 252 3.64 10.25 -5.90
N GLU A 253 3.73 10.06 -7.21
CA GLU A 253 5.00 9.98 -7.93
C GLU A 253 5.27 11.27 -8.71
N ALA A 254 6.55 11.55 -8.98
CA ALA A 254 6.90 12.58 -9.94
C ALA A 254 6.33 12.20 -11.32
N GLY A 255 5.67 13.14 -11.99
CA GLY A 255 4.99 12.89 -13.27
C GLY A 255 3.51 12.52 -13.12
N ASP A 256 3.01 12.22 -11.91
CA ASP A 256 1.58 12.07 -11.66
C ASP A 256 0.87 13.42 -11.83
N GLN A 257 -0.24 13.40 -12.55
CA GLN A 257 -1.18 14.51 -12.68
C GLN A 257 -2.55 14.06 -12.19
N TYR A 258 -3.16 14.90 -11.36
CA TYR A 258 -4.43 14.62 -10.70
C TYR A 258 -5.49 15.59 -11.20
N TYR A 259 -6.65 15.05 -11.55
CA TYR A 259 -7.82 15.84 -11.92
C TYR A 259 -8.97 15.47 -11.00
N VAL A 260 -9.55 16.46 -10.35
CA VAL A 260 -10.56 16.32 -9.30
C VAL A 260 -11.82 17.03 -9.73
N GLN A 261 -12.95 16.33 -9.64
CA GLN A 261 -14.27 16.89 -9.84
C GLN A 261 -15.12 16.60 -8.61
N GLU A 262 -15.71 17.63 -8.01
CA GLU A 262 -16.80 17.42 -7.05
C GLU A 262 -18.07 16.99 -7.80
N THR A 263 -18.62 15.85 -7.42
CA THR A 263 -19.84 15.27 -8.02
C THR A 263 -21.08 15.58 -7.20
N SER A 264 -20.90 15.68 -5.88
CA SER A 264 -21.87 16.16 -4.90
C SER A 264 -21.12 16.51 -3.63
N LYS A 265 -21.81 17.10 -2.64
CA LYS A 265 -21.20 17.46 -1.36
C LYS A 265 -20.41 16.27 -0.79
N ASP A 266 -19.15 16.52 -0.47
CA ASP A 266 -18.17 15.56 0.07
C ASP A 266 -17.81 14.38 -0.85
N ASN A 267 -18.32 14.32 -2.10
CA ASN A 267 -18.07 13.23 -3.04
C ASN A 267 -17.33 13.72 -4.29
N TYR A 268 -16.18 13.12 -4.54
CA TYR A 268 -15.26 13.54 -5.60
C TYR A 268 -14.99 12.39 -6.56
N GLN A 269 -14.87 12.71 -7.84
CA GLN A 269 -14.22 11.86 -8.82
C GLN A 269 -12.77 12.33 -9.00
N ILE A 270 -11.82 11.41 -8.96
CA ILE A 270 -10.39 11.70 -9.05
C ILE A 270 -9.80 10.83 -10.16
N GLU A 271 -9.23 11.46 -11.18
CA GLU A 271 -8.46 10.79 -12.21
C GLU A 271 -6.98 11.01 -11.97
N ILE A 272 -6.19 9.94 -12.00
CA ILE A 272 -4.73 10.00 -11.89
C ILE A 272 -4.14 9.54 -13.22
N ARG A 273 -3.42 10.44 -13.88
CA ARG A 273 -2.67 10.18 -15.11
C ARG A 273 -1.18 10.28 -14.84
N HIS A 274 -0.40 9.52 -15.60
CA HIS A 274 1.05 9.55 -15.51
C HIS A 274 1.64 9.47 -16.91
N THR A 275 2.66 10.28 -17.19
CA THR A 275 3.34 10.25 -18.50
C THR A 275 4.31 9.07 -18.54
N SER A 276 4.24 8.20 -19.54
CA SER A 276 5.13 7.03 -19.62
C SER A 276 6.61 7.44 -19.60
N ASP A 277 7.41 6.75 -18.78
CA ASP A 277 8.86 6.98 -18.67
C ASP A 277 9.60 6.71 -19.99
N SER A 278 9.02 5.87 -20.84
CA SER A 278 9.61 5.45 -22.12
C SER A 278 9.14 6.27 -23.30
N ASN A 279 8.04 7.01 -23.17
CA ASN A 279 7.46 7.81 -24.25
C ASN A 279 6.57 8.94 -23.69
N THR A 280 6.99 10.19 -23.88
CA THR A 280 6.31 11.38 -23.38
C THR A 280 4.96 11.66 -24.03
N GLN A 281 4.68 11.02 -25.17
CA GLN A 281 3.39 11.09 -25.86
C GLN A 281 2.38 10.06 -25.33
N VAL A 282 2.81 9.12 -24.48
CA VAL A 282 1.93 8.13 -23.86
C VAL A 282 1.48 8.62 -22.49
N SER A 283 0.16 8.70 -22.32
CA SER A 283 -0.49 8.93 -21.03
C SER A 283 -1.07 7.64 -20.47
N ASN A 284 -0.61 7.24 -19.30
CA ASN A 284 -1.08 6.08 -18.55
C ASN A 284 -2.18 6.48 -17.57
N LEU A 285 -3.26 5.71 -17.54
CA LEU A 285 -4.32 5.86 -16.54
C LEU A 285 -3.98 5.02 -15.30
N LYS A 286 -3.42 5.66 -14.26
CA LYS A 286 -3.16 5.00 -12.95
C LYS A 286 -4.47 4.65 -12.25
N GLY A 287 -5.52 5.44 -12.47
CA GLY A 287 -6.88 5.04 -12.09
C GLY A 287 -7.87 6.19 -12.12
N MET A 288 -9.15 5.80 -12.15
CA MET A 288 -10.28 6.67 -11.92
C MET A 288 -10.92 6.24 -10.60
N TYR A 289 -11.13 7.19 -9.68
CA TYR A 289 -11.56 6.92 -8.32
C TYR A 289 -12.81 7.73 -7.97
N GLN A 290 -13.68 7.14 -7.16
CA GLN A 290 -14.68 7.87 -6.38
C GLN A 290 -14.18 7.98 -4.95
N PHE A 291 -14.24 9.16 -4.36
CA PHE A 291 -13.78 9.41 -3.00
C PHE A 291 -14.78 10.25 -2.21
N ASN A 292 -15.16 9.75 -1.04
CA ASN A 292 -15.97 10.52 -0.11
C ASN A 292 -15.08 11.10 1.00
N SER A 293 -14.96 12.42 1.07
CA SER A 293 -14.08 13.13 2.02
C SER A 293 -14.57 13.03 3.46
N ALA A 294 -15.86 12.82 3.72
CA ALA A 294 -16.41 12.69 5.07
C ALA A 294 -16.14 11.30 5.66
N THR A 295 -16.43 10.24 4.90
CA THR A 295 -16.27 8.84 5.32
C THR A 295 -14.86 8.28 5.09
N LYS A 296 -14.04 8.98 4.29
CA LYS A 296 -12.71 8.56 3.86
C LYS A 296 -12.70 7.26 3.04
N LYS A 297 -13.85 6.88 2.46
CA LYS A 297 -13.98 5.70 1.60
C LYS A 297 -13.71 6.05 0.14
N ALA A 298 -12.93 5.21 -0.51
CA ALA A 298 -12.58 5.32 -1.90
C ALA A 298 -12.93 4.04 -2.66
N LYS A 299 -13.38 4.21 -3.89
CA LYS A 299 -13.59 3.14 -4.85
C LYS A 299 -12.77 3.40 -6.11
N LYS A 300 -12.24 2.35 -6.73
CA LYS A 300 -11.54 2.42 -8.01
C LYS A 300 -12.43 1.85 -9.12
N LEU A 301 -12.47 2.53 -10.26
CA LEU A 301 -13.14 2.06 -11.46
C LEU A 301 -12.38 0.86 -12.05
N ASN A 302 -13.12 -0.21 -12.31
CA ASN A 302 -12.70 -1.30 -13.18
C ASN A 302 -12.95 -0.90 -14.63
N GLU A 303 -11.89 -0.69 -15.40
CA GLU A 303 -11.99 -0.19 -16.77
C GLU A 303 -12.50 -1.25 -17.76
N ILE A 304 -12.64 -2.52 -17.34
CA ILE A 304 -13.26 -3.58 -18.14
C ILE A 304 -14.76 -3.65 -17.87
N SER A 305 -15.18 -3.75 -16.61
CA SER A 305 -16.60 -3.92 -16.27
C SER A 305 -17.37 -2.61 -16.21
N GLY A 306 -16.69 -1.50 -15.90
CA GLY A 306 -17.31 -0.19 -15.63
C GLY A 306 -17.76 -0.01 -14.18
N ASP A 307 -17.55 -1.00 -13.31
CA ASP A 307 -17.96 -0.94 -11.91
C ASP A 307 -16.92 -0.28 -11.01
N TYR A 308 -17.38 0.32 -9.92
CA TYR A 308 -16.53 0.88 -8.87
C TYR A 308 -16.41 -0.09 -7.70
N GLU A 309 -15.17 -0.46 -7.37
CA GLU A 309 -14.85 -1.43 -6.33
C GLU A 309 -14.12 -0.76 -5.16
N ASP A 310 -14.46 -1.11 -3.92
CA ASP A 310 -13.86 -0.54 -2.71
C ASP A 310 -12.36 -0.86 -2.61
N ILE A 311 -11.56 0.11 -2.16
CA ILE A 311 -10.10 -0.04 -2.01
C ILE A 311 -9.57 0.28 -0.60
N ASN A 312 -10.41 0.75 0.32
CA ASN A 312 -10.03 1.05 1.72
C ASN A 312 -11.22 1.10 2.71
#